data_AF-A0A198ACW9-F1
#
_entry.id   AF-A0A198ACW9-F1
#
_cell.length_a   1.000
_cell.length_b   1.000
_cell.length_c   1.000
_cell.angle_alpha   90.00
_cell.angle_beta   90.00
_cell.angle_gamma   90.00
#
_symmetry.space_group_name_H-M   'P 1'
#
loop_
_entity.id
_entity.type
_entity.pdbx_description
1 polymer ?
#
loop_
_entity_poly.entity_id
_entity_poly.type
_entity_poly.pdbx_seq_one_letter_code
_entity_poly.pdbx_strand_id
1 'polypeptide(L)'
;MSDLRPQIMIFVTEYLKNGNNATQAAIAAGYSEKTAYSQGSRLLKSVEVQQYLNKTEQKLNRDLRQIFAEDAVEAYAVLKEIMLNPSSMDKDRITAARDILDRGGYKPVEKFSGDVQVGVTIVDDIK
;
A
#
# COMPACT_ATOMS: atom_id res chain seq x y z
N MET A 1 -4.21 -29.36 20.11
CA MET A 1 -4.29 -27.98 19.56
C MET A 1 -3.03 -27.65 18.76
N SER A 2 -2.67 -28.45 17.75
CA SER A 2 -1.42 -28.29 16.97
C SER A 2 -1.65 -27.99 15.48
N ASP A 3 -2.87 -28.19 14.96
CA ASP A 3 -3.17 -28.13 13.52
C ASP A 3 -3.68 -26.77 13.02
N LEU A 4 -3.99 -25.83 13.92
CA LEU A 4 -4.48 -24.50 13.54
C LEU A 4 -3.38 -23.61 12.93
N ARG A 5 -2.10 -23.83 13.26
CA ARG A 5 -1.01 -22.96 12.80
C ARG A 5 -0.72 -23.13 11.30
N PRO A 6 -0.59 -24.35 10.74
CA PRO A 6 -0.45 -24.51 9.28
C PRO A 6 -1.65 -23.95 8.52
N GLN A 7 -2.86 -24.14 9.03
CA GLN A 7 -4.08 -23.70 8.37
C GLN A 7 -4.19 -22.17 8.29
N ILE A 8 -3.87 -21.47 9.37
CA ILE A 8 -3.81 -20.00 9.40
C ILE A 8 -2.75 -19.48 8.42
N MET A 9 -1.58 -20.12 8.36
CA MET A 9 -0.51 -19.71 7.43
C MET A 9 -0.95 -19.87 5.96
N ILE A 10 -1.62 -20.96 5.62
CA ILE A 10 -2.17 -21.17 4.27
C ILE A 10 -3.24 -20.12 3.97
N PHE A 11 -4.15 -19.86 4.92
CA PHE A 11 -5.17 -18.81 4.76
C PHE A 11 -4.54 -17.45 4.46
N VAL A 12 -3.57 -17.01 5.28
CA VAL A 12 -2.90 -15.72 5.12
C VAL A 12 -2.19 -15.63 3.76
N THR A 13 -1.48 -16.69 3.37
CA THR A 13 -0.73 -16.73 2.11
C THR A 13 -1.67 -16.64 0.90
N GLU A 14 -2.73 -17.45 0.89
CA GLU A 14 -3.69 -17.48 -0.21
C GLU A 14 -4.54 -16.21 -0.26
N TYR A 15 -4.85 -15.62 0.91
CA TYR A 15 -5.55 -14.33 0.99
C TYR A 15 -4.78 -13.20 0.31
N LEU A 16 -3.48 -13.09 0.56
CA LEU A 16 -2.66 -12.07 -0.10
C LEU A 16 -2.47 -12.37 -1.60
N LYS A 17 -2.28 -13.64 -1.96
CA LYS A 17 -2.07 -14.08 -3.34
C LYS A 17 -3.28 -13.88 -4.25
N ASN A 18 -4.50 -14.03 -3.71
CA ASN A 18 -5.74 -13.95 -4.48
C ASN A 18 -6.39 -12.55 -4.46
N GLY A 19 -5.65 -11.51 -4.05
CA GLY A 19 -6.15 -10.14 -4.02
C GLY A 19 -7.16 -9.89 -2.90
N ASN A 20 -6.93 -10.47 -1.72
CA ASN A 20 -7.73 -10.28 -0.51
C ASN A 20 -9.13 -10.93 -0.55
N ASN A 21 -9.27 -12.07 -1.22
CA ASN A 21 -10.49 -12.88 -1.21
C ASN A 21 -10.48 -13.90 -0.07
N ALA A 22 -11.16 -13.56 1.03
CA ALA A 22 -11.20 -14.36 2.25
C ALA A 22 -11.87 -15.72 2.06
N THR A 23 -12.91 -15.80 1.23
CA THR A 23 -13.64 -17.05 0.99
C THR A 23 -12.76 -18.04 0.25
N GLN A 24 -12.12 -17.61 -0.84
CA GLN A 24 -11.20 -18.48 -1.59
C GLN A 24 -9.98 -18.88 -0.77
N ALA A 25 -9.45 -17.97 0.04
CA ALA A 25 -8.34 -18.26 0.95
C ALA A 25 -8.73 -19.31 2.01
N ALA A 26 -9.95 -19.24 2.54
CA ALA A 26 -10.47 -20.24 3.48
C ALA A 26 -10.65 -21.61 2.78
N ILE A 27 -11.16 -21.65 1.56
CA ILE A 27 -11.26 -22.91 0.79
C ILE A 27 -9.85 -23.51 0.58
N ALA A 28 -8.89 -22.70 0.16
CA ALA A 28 -7.52 -23.15 -0.06
C ALA A 28 -6.82 -23.59 1.23
N ALA A 29 -7.18 -22.99 2.37
CA ALA A 29 -6.77 -23.43 3.70
C ALA A 29 -7.50 -24.70 4.18
N GLY A 30 -8.38 -25.31 3.39
CA GLY A 30 -9.04 -26.57 3.73
C GLY A 30 -10.33 -26.42 4.55
N TYR A 31 -10.90 -25.21 4.64
CA TYR A 31 -12.28 -25.05 5.12
C TYR A 31 -13.26 -25.52 4.05
N SER A 32 -14.38 -26.13 4.46
CA SER A 32 -15.40 -26.57 3.51
C SER A 32 -16.03 -25.38 2.79
N GLU A 33 -16.38 -25.55 1.52
CA GLU A 33 -17.04 -24.50 0.71
C GLU A 33 -18.29 -23.94 1.41
N LYS A 34 -19.06 -24.81 2.07
CA LYS A 34 -20.27 -24.44 2.83
C LYS A 34 -20.01 -23.44 3.96
N THR A 35 -18.80 -23.45 4.54
CA THR A 35 -18.45 -22.63 5.71
C THR A 35 -17.35 -21.62 5.43
N ALA A 36 -16.68 -21.71 4.28
CA ALA A 36 -15.53 -20.87 3.94
C ALA A 36 -15.85 -19.36 4.02
N TYR A 37 -17.05 -18.95 3.62
CA TYR A 37 -17.46 -17.55 3.71
C TYR A 37 -17.46 -17.01 5.15
N SER A 38 -18.13 -17.71 6.07
CA SER A 38 -18.20 -17.30 7.47
C SER A 38 -16.86 -17.46 8.19
N GLN A 39 -16.12 -18.53 7.88
CA GLN A 39 -14.80 -18.79 8.44
C GLN A 39 -13.78 -17.75 7.99
N GLY A 40 -13.76 -17.38 6.71
CA GLY A 40 -12.89 -16.31 6.20
C GLY A 40 -13.13 -14.99 6.93
N SER A 41 -14.40 -14.58 7.08
CA SER A 41 -14.76 -13.37 7.84
C SER A 41 -14.32 -13.43 9.30
N ARG A 42 -14.48 -14.59 9.95
CA ARG A 42 -14.06 -14.80 11.34
C ARG A 42 -12.54 -14.75 11.49
N LEU A 43 -11.79 -15.35 10.56
CA LEU A 43 -10.33 -15.38 10.56
C LEU A 43 -9.76 -13.97 10.46
N LEU A 44 -10.30 -13.11 9.58
CA LEU A 44 -9.84 -11.72 9.45
C LEU A 44 -10.04 -10.88 10.72
N LYS A 45 -10.94 -11.28 11.63
CA LYS A 45 -11.14 -10.63 12.93
C LYS A 45 -10.22 -11.17 14.03
N SER A 46 -9.51 -12.26 13.77
CA SER A 46 -8.58 -12.85 14.74
C SER A 46 -7.32 -12.01 14.86
N VAL A 47 -6.98 -11.61 16.08
CA VAL A 47 -5.74 -10.88 16.37
C VAL A 47 -4.50 -11.63 15.86
N GLU A 48 -4.48 -12.96 16.00
CA GLU A 48 -3.39 -13.79 15.52
C GLU A 48 -3.24 -13.72 14.00
N VAL A 49 -4.36 -13.83 13.26
CA VAL A 49 -4.36 -13.75 11.80
C VAL A 49 -3.91 -12.35 11.34
N GLN A 50 -4.37 -11.30 12.01
CA GLN A 50 -3.94 -9.93 11.71
C GLN A 50 -2.44 -9.73 11.95
N GLN A 51 -1.88 -10.32 13.01
CA GLN A 51 -0.43 -10.28 13.25
C GLN A 51 0.35 -11.01 12.15
N TYR A 52 -0.14 -12.16 11.67
CA TYR A 52 0.50 -12.89 10.58
C TYR A 52 0.37 -12.17 9.23
N LEU A 53 -0.78 -11.59 8.92
CA LEU A 53 -0.98 -10.77 7.73
C LEU A 53 0.02 -9.61 7.70
N ASN A 54 0.05 -8.81 8.78
CA ASN A 54 0.97 -7.67 8.89
C ASN A 54 2.44 -8.09 8.71
N LYS A 55 2.87 -9.18 9.37
CA LYS A 55 4.24 -9.69 9.22
C LYS A 55 4.54 -10.14 7.80
N THR A 56 3.59 -10.82 7.16
CA THR A 56 3.75 -11.35 5.79
C THR A 56 3.80 -10.21 4.77
N GLU A 57 2.91 -9.22 4.89
CA GLU A 57 2.93 -8.02 4.05
C GLU A 57 4.19 -7.20 4.24
N GLN A 58 4.66 -7.01 5.49
CA GLN A 58 5.91 -6.30 5.75
C GLN A 58 7.11 -7.01 5.13
N LYS A 59 7.14 -8.35 5.20
CA LYS A 59 8.16 -9.16 4.55
C LYS A 59 8.08 -9.01 3.04
N LEU A 60 6.91 -9.21 2.43
CA LEU A 60 6.71 -9.06 0.99
C LEU A 60 7.16 -7.68 0.51
N ASN A 61 6.76 -6.62 1.21
CA ASN A 61 7.17 -5.25 0.89
C ASN A 61 8.67 -5.02 1.04
N ARG A 62 9.32 -5.67 2.02
CA ARG A 62 10.78 -5.61 2.17
C ARG A 62 11.48 -6.33 1.02
N ASP A 63 11.01 -7.53 0.68
CA ASP A 63 11.58 -8.35 -0.38
C ASP A 63 11.44 -7.64 -1.74
N LEU A 64 10.26 -7.07 -2.02
CA LEU A 64 10.02 -6.24 -3.21
C LEU A 64 10.95 -5.02 -3.23
N ARG A 65 11.08 -4.27 -2.11
CA ARG A 65 12.00 -3.14 -2.04
C ARG A 65 13.45 -3.54 -2.32
N GLN A 66 13.87 -4.71 -1.86
CA GLN A 66 15.21 -5.21 -2.10
C GLN A 66 15.41 -5.57 -3.57
N ILE A 67 14.44 -6.24 -4.20
CA ILE A 67 14.45 -6.53 -5.64
C ILE A 67 14.56 -5.24 -6.45
N PHE A 68 13.72 -4.25 -6.14
CA PHE A 68 13.73 -2.97 -6.85
C PHE A 68 14.90 -2.04 -6.47
N ALA A 69 15.71 -2.35 -5.47
CA ALA A 69 16.79 -1.46 -5.05
C ALA A 69 17.85 -1.31 -6.15
N GLU A 70 18.15 -2.39 -6.87
CA GLU A 70 19.08 -2.39 -8.00
C GLU A 70 18.48 -1.61 -9.18
N ASP A 71 17.24 -1.94 -9.57
CA ASP A 71 16.50 -1.25 -10.63
C ASP A 71 16.33 0.25 -10.35
N ALA A 72 16.21 0.65 -9.09
CA ALA A 72 16.05 2.05 -8.71
C ALA A 72 17.29 2.90 -9.03
N VAL A 73 18.50 2.33 -8.94
CA VAL A 73 19.74 3.01 -9.30
C VAL A 73 19.81 3.23 -10.81
N GLU A 74 19.45 2.22 -11.59
CA GLU A 74 19.40 2.32 -13.04
C GLU A 74 18.32 3.31 -13.50
N ALA A 75 17.13 3.27 -12.91
CA ALA A 75 16.07 4.23 -13.17
C ALA A 75 16.52 5.67 -12.88
N TYR A 76 17.27 5.90 -11.80
CA TYR A 76 17.83 7.22 -11.49
C TYR A 76 18.84 7.67 -12.56
N ALA A 77 19.69 6.76 -13.05
CA ALA A 77 20.65 7.06 -14.11
C ALA A 77 19.93 7.49 -15.41
N VAL A 78 18.88 6.76 -15.80
CA VAL A 78 18.05 7.09 -16.98
C VAL A 78 17.40 8.47 -16.83
N LEU A 79 16.81 8.77 -15.66
CA LEU A 79 16.22 10.10 -15.40
C LEU A 79 17.27 11.21 -15.52
N LYS A 80 18.48 10.99 -15.01
CA LYS A 80 19.58 11.95 -15.10
C LYS A 80 20.05 12.15 -16.55
N GLU A 81 20.13 11.08 -17.34
CA GLU A 81 20.48 11.15 -18.76
C GLU A 81 19.46 11.98 -19.54
N ILE A 82 18.16 11.66 -19.39
CA ILE A 82 17.08 12.40 -20.04
C ILE A 82 17.13 13.88 -19.65
N MET A 83 17.25 14.18 -18.35
CA MET A 83 17.29 15.55 -17.84
C MET A 83 18.43 16.39 -18.42
N LEU A 84 19.61 15.78 -18.56
CA LEU A 84 20.84 16.45 -19.01
C LEU A 84 21.03 16.44 -20.54
N ASN A 85 20.26 15.62 -21.27
CA ASN A 85 20.36 15.54 -22.72
C ASN A 85 19.69 16.76 -23.39
N PRO A 86 20.46 17.63 -24.08
CA PRO A 86 19.90 18.82 -24.74
C PRO A 86 19.04 18.48 -25.96
N SER A 87 19.12 17.26 -26.48
CA SER A 87 18.29 16.78 -27.59
C SER A 87 16.96 16.16 -27.14
N SER A 88 16.77 15.92 -25.85
CA SER A 88 15.48 15.45 -25.30
C SER A 88 14.46 16.58 -25.27
N MET A 89 13.17 16.23 -25.38
CA MET A 89 12.11 17.24 -25.29
C MET A 89 12.12 17.91 -23.92
N ASP A 90 11.86 19.22 -23.87
CA ASP A 90 11.79 19.95 -22.60
C ASP A 90 10.78 19.35 -21.62
N LYS A 91 9.67 18.82 -22.12
CA LYS A 91 8.68 18.13 -21.27
C LYS A 91 9.27 16.92 -20.56
N ASP A 92 10.08 16.11 -21.25
CA ASP A 92 10.68 14.90 -20.68
C ASP A 92 11.76 15.27 -19.66
N ARG A 93 12.55 16.31 -19.98
CA ARG A 93 13.55 16.88 -19.08
C ARG A 93 12.94 17.42 -17.79
N ILE A 94 11.85 18.20 -17.90
CA ILE A 94 11.09 18.74 -16.76
C ILE A 94 10.48 17.61 -15.92
N THR A 95 9.96 16.57 -16.58
CA THR A 95 9.38 15.42 -15.89
C THR A 95 10.46 14.67 -15.10
N ALA A 96 11.61 14.39 -15.71
CA ALA A 96 12.72 13.73 -15.03
C ALA A 96 13.25 14.56 -13.85
N ALA A 97 13.35 15.89 -14.01
CA ALA A 97 13.77 16.78 -12.94
C ALA A 97 12.76 16.78 -11.77
N ARG A 98 11.45 16.82 -12.06
CA ARG A 98 10.39 16.74 -11.03
C ARG A 98 10.47 15.43 -10.26
N ASP A 99 10.59 14.31 -10.97
CA ASP A 99 10.67 12.98 -10.33
C ASP A 99 11.87 12.87 -9.39
N ILE A 100 13.02 13.44 -9.76
CA ILE A 100 14.21 13.49 -8.91
C ILE A 100 13.97 14.37 -7.67
N LEU A 101 13.36 15.54 -7.83
CA LEU A 101 13.06 16.45 -6.73
C LEU A 101 12.06 15.85 -5.73
N ASP A 102 10.97 15.26 -6.22
CA ASP A 102 9.94 14.63 -5.39
C ASP A 102 10.52 13.47 -4.58
N ARG A 103 11.43 12.68 -5.17
CA ARG A 103 12.16 11.61 -4.47
C ARG A 103 13.17 12.13 -3.44
N GLY A 104 13.73 13.32 -3.67
CA GLY A 104 14.60 14.02 -2.72
C GLY A 104 13.84 14.72 -1.57
N GLY A 105 12.51 14.68 -1.57
CA GLY A 105 11.67 15.37 -0.59
C GLY A 105 11.40 16.84 -0.90
N TYR A 106 11.76 17.32 -2.10
CA TYR A 106 11.55 18.70 -2.54
C TYR A 106 10.21 18.84 -3.26
N LYS A 107 9.10 18.58 -2.57
CA LYS A 107 7.77 18.77 -3.14
C LYS A 107 7.37 20.26 -3.10
N PRO A 108 6.73 20.79 -4.16
CA PRO A 108 6.09 22.09 -4.09
C PRO A 108 5.06 22.11 -2.96
N VAL A 109 4.92 23.26 -2.26
CA VAL A 109 3.89 23.42 -1.23
C VAL A 109 2.52 23.28 -1.90
N GLU A 110 1.74 22.26 -1.51
CA GLU A 110 0.36 22.12 -1.96
C GLU A 110 -0.43 23.33 -1.46
N LYS A 111 -0.91 24.17 -2.39
CA LYS A 111 -1.88 25.21 -2.03
C LYS A 111 -3.22 24.51 -1.77
N PHE A 112 -3.58 24.37 -0.51
CA PHE A 112 -4.94 24.01 -0.12
C PHE A 112 -5.90 25.10 -0.63
N SER A 113 -6.63 24.82 -1.71
CA SER A 113 -7.84 25.55 -2.07
C SER A 113 -8.99 24.97 -1.24
N GLY A 114 -9.03 25.33 0.05
CA GLY A 114 -10.19 25.08 0.91
C GLY A 114 -11.06 26.32 0.92
N ASP A 115 -12.31 26.20 0.45
CA ASP A 115 -13.35 27.16 0.80
C ASP A 115 -13.53 27.13 2.32
N VAL A 116 -12.98 28.12 3.00
CA VAL A 116 -13.20 28.30 4.43
C VAL A 116 -14.63 28.77 4.61
N GLN A 117 -15.55 27.83 4.84
CA GLN A 117 -16.89 28.17 5.31
C GLN A 117 -16.75 28.55 6.79
N VAL A 118 -16.59 29.86 7.05
CA VAL A 118 -16.57 30.41 8.40
C VAL A 118 -17.96 30.23 9.01
N GLY A 119 -18.15 29.17 9.78
CA GLY A 119 -19.30 29.01 10.65
C GLY A 119 -19.20 30.01 11.78
N VAL A 120 -19.81 31.19 11.63
CA VAL A 120 -20.00 32.13 12.73
C VAL A 120 -21.07 31.54 13.65
N THR A 121 -20.66 30.98 14.79
CA THR A 121 -21.59 30.70 15.89
C THR A 121 -21.84 32.02 16.62
N ILE A 122 -23.00 32.64 16.36
CA ILE A 122 -23.49 33.72 17.22
C ILE A 122 -23.92 33.06 18.53
N VAL A 123 -23.20 33.37 19.60
CA VAL A 123 -23.62 33.03 20.96
C VAL A 123 -24.62 34.12 21.36
N ASP A 124 -25.91 33.77 21.41
CA ASP A 124 -26.93 34.69 21.93
C ASP A 124 -26.75 34.79 23.45
N ASP A 125 -26.29 35.95 23.90
CA ASP A 125 -26.20 36.28 25.32
C ASP A 125 -27.60 36.46 25.93
N ILE A 126 -27.78 35.75 27.03
CA ILE A 126 -28.95 35.65 27.90
C ILE A 126 -29.39 37.03 28.43
N LYS A 127 -30.71 37.29 28.42
CA LYS A 127 -31.39 38.14 29.40
C LYS A 127 -32.66 37.46 29.90
#